data_AF-A0AAN7DQW6-F1
#
_entry.id   AF-A0AAN7DQW6-F1
#
_cell.length_a   1.000
_cell.length_b   1.000
_cell.length_c   1.000
_cell.angle_alpha   90.00
_cell.angle_beta   90.00
_cell.angle_gamma   90.00
#
_symmetry.space_group_name_H-M   'P 1'
#
loop_
_entity.id
_entity.type
_entity.pdbx_description
1 polymer ?
#
loop_
_entity_poly.entity_id
_entity_poly.type
_entity_poly.pdbx_seq_one_letter_code
_entity_poly.pdbx_strand_id
1 'polypeptide(L)'
;MNPIPKLLFSATLLATLCLQSAFADQKAMNHAEMDMLQETVPKFNESETEPMSYALFPDNKGLFYSHVAFVTIGFWCLMPMGIMLGVAKSSLHVPIQILTVIFAMIGFFFGKLYGHSAPHLYQGNVHHSLGWALFALLITQVVGGLVRKISNAIKSHVAESDRYETIGLVNHQGSSSSPTGSGRSNSVTSEYTLHNNPDDMSFEDESMTDVETEVPLSYSLNEKLPLFKRITNAILPFVPSIVKRGFKIAADNRFTNTACRIFHQSLGRVFVLLVFTQTISGMVVYHGVCRNWEIFGCIAHLIKGGIFFWYGIVTFARYLGSFADKGWAWNYVPHGSKFSFEMIECSLIFFYGITNTWMEHFGQDDAWTHKDLEHASLAFMFWWAGLLGILIESRTVRRILEKSMPRTPYDDNEEFAVVSSNKQHGAKCSKKQEPQTNFNPIPALTILMTGLSLGNHHQDTLYSSRVHYLWGLLISAAAICRIITYITLFKSPPKSGKPLRPPSEALGAFLLVCGSILFMASNAGTILWLRRNAVDSMFLLNVTVSLTAMVLSYVAFLVVLKAWAANREAKKRSKKYQAMSRQRCSLKLRKQSGIDQDEDELEEEHPLSH
;
A
#
# COMPACT_ATOMS: atom_id res chain seq x y z
N MET A 1 -30.48 29.59 3.80
CA MET A 1 -29.68 29.79 2.57
C MET A 1 -28.32 29.13 2.75
N ASN A 2 -28.01 28.09 1.98
CA ASN A 2 -26.78 27.29 2.14
C ASN A 2 -25.53 28.15 1.85
N PRO A 3 -24.53 28.25 2.76
CA PRO A 3 -23.30 29.02 2.54
C PRO A 3 -22.25 28.30 1.69
N ILE A 4 -22.50 27.03 1.34
CA ILE A 4 -21.60 26.16 0.57
C ILE A 4 -21.25 26.70 -0.84
N PRO A 5 -22.18 27.28 -1.64
CA PRO A 5 -21.83 27.79 -2.97
C PRO A 5 -20.95 29.04 -2.91
N LYS A 6 -21.11 29.89 -1.88
CA LYS A 6 -20.31 31.12 -1.74
C LYS A 6 -18.85 30.83 -1.36
N LEU A 7 -18.62 29.78 -0.58
CA LEU A 7 -17.26 29.37 -0.21
C LEU A 7 -16.53 28.68 -1.36
N LEU A 8 -17.24 27.84 -2.12
CA LEU A 8 -16.70 27.24 -3.33
C LEU A 8 -16.32 28.34 -4.33
N PHE A 9 -17.18 29.36 -4.48
CA PHE A 9 -16.95 30.51 -5.33
C PHE A 9 -15.74 31.35 -4.88
N SER A 10 -15.59 31.65 -3.59
CA SER A 10 -14.41 32.37 -3.07
C SER A 10 -13.12 31.55 -3.16
N ALA A 11 -13.19 30.22 -2.97
CA ALA A 11 -12.02 29.35 -3.11
C ALA A 11 -11.61 29.20 -4.59
N THR A 12 -12.57 29.09 -5.50
CA THR A 12 -12.28 29.15 -6.93
C THR A 12 -11.76 30.52 -7.33
N LEU A 13 -12.28 31.61 -6.75
CA LEU A 13 -11.83 32.97 -7.03
C LEU A 13 -10.38 33.20 -6.56
N LEU A 14 -10.02 32.71 -5.37
CA LEU A 14 -8.67 32.80 -4.82
C LEU A 14 -7.68 31.92 -5.62
N ALA A 15 -8.10 30.70 -5.98
CA ALA A 15 -7.32 29.84 -6.85
C ALA A 15 -7.14 30.48 -8.24
N THR A 16 -8.19 31.05 -8.84
CA THR A 16 -8.09 31.76 -10.11
C THR A 16 -7.23 33.01 -10.00
N LEU A 17 -7.27 33.76 -8.90
CA LEU A 17 -6.43 34.94 -8.69
C LEU A 17 -4.94 34.58 -8.57
N CYS A 18 -4.59 33.51 -7.84
CA CYS A 18 -3.22 33.00 -7.79
C CYS A 18 -2.75 32.44 -9.14
N LEU A 19 -3.64 31.81 -9.91
CA LEU A 19 -3.38 31.39 -11.29
C LEU A 19 -3.20 32.60 -12.22
N GLN A 20 -3.98 33.67 -12.04
CA GLN A 20 -3.97 34.86 -12.89
C GLN A 20 -2.69 35.69 -12.72
N SER A 21 -2.14 35.78 -11.50
CA SER A 21 -0.81 36.38 -11.28
C SER A 21 0.30 35.55 -11.92
N ALA A 22 0.20 34.21 -11.86
CA ALA A 22 1.15 33.33 -12.54
C ALA A 22 1.07 33.42 -14.08
N PHE A 23 -0.13 33.58 -14.65
CA PHE A 23 -0.30 33.82 -16.09
C PHE A 23 0.21 35.21 -16.53
N ALA A 24 0.16 36.22 -15.64
CA ALA A 24 0.70 37.55 -15.92
C ALA A 24 2.25 37.54 -16.00
N ASP A 25 2.93 36.85 -15.07
CA ASP A 25 4.38 36.62 -15.14
C ASP A 25 4.78 35.80 -16.38
N GLN A 26 3.97 34.79 -16.74
CA GLN A 26 4.22 33.97 -17.91
C GLN A 26 4.17 34.78 -19.22
N LYS A 27 3.30 35.78 -19.33
CA LYS A 27 3.22 36.65 -20.52
C LYS A 27 4.47 37.51 -20.70
N ALA A 28 5.08 37.96 -19.61
CA ALA A 28 6.37 38.67 -19.65
C ALA A 28 7.53 37.73 -20.05
N MET A 29 7.47 36.46 -19.62
CA MET A 29 8.49 35.46 -19.97
C MET A 29 8.38 34.91 -21.40
N ASN A 30 7.18 34.86 -21.98
CA ASN A 30 6.97 34.41 -23.37
C ASN A 30 7.60 35.35 -24.41
N HIS A 31 7.73 36.65 -24.13
CA HIS A 31 8.48 37.56 -25.00
C HIS A 31 9.97 37.19 -25.08
N ALA A 32 10.52 36.62 -24.00
CA ALA A 32 11.88 36.09 -23.96
C ALA A 32 11.98 34.62 -24.44
N GLU A 33 10.91 34.01 -24.96
CA GLU A 33 10.94 32.69 -25.61
C GLU A 33 11.42 32.80 -27.07
N MET A 34 11.05 33.88 -27.75
CA MET A 34 11.53 34.16 -29.11
C MET A 34 13.04 34.46 -29.16
N ASP A 35 13.62 35.07 -28.11
CA ASP A 35 15.06 35.35 -28.02
C ASP A 35 15.90 34.14 -27.55
N MET A 36 15.27 33.07 -27.03
CA MET A 36 15.96 31.95 -26.35
C MET A 36 16.10 30.68 -27.21
N LEU A 37 15.38 30.58 -28.33
CA LEU A 37 15.75 29.63 -29.40
C LEU A 37 17.11 29.99 -30.03
N GLN A 38 17.72 31.11 -29.64
CA GLN A 38 18.94 31.66 -30.20
C GLN A 38 20.24 31.17 -29.55
N GLU A 39 20.21 30.60 -28.34
CA GLU A 39 21.39 29.91 -27.80
C GLU A 39 21.45 28.52 -28.44
N THR A 40 22.18 28.43 -29.55
CA THR A 40 22.34 27.21 -30.35
C THR A 40 23.07 26.15 -29.53
N VAL A 41 22.30 25.31 -28.83
CA VAL A 41 22.86 24.09 -28.24
C VAL A 41 23.25 23.19 -29.41
N PRO A 42 24.52 22.75 -29.49
CA PRO A 42 24.96 21.87 -30.57
C PRO A 42 24.07 20.61 -30.59
N LYS A 43 23.70 20.19 -31.80
CA LYS A 43 22.94 18.95 -31.99
C LYS A 43 23.80 17.76 -31.57
N PHE A 44 23.14 16.64 -31.26
CA PHE A 44 23.84 15.41 -30.91
C PHE A 44 24.88 15.04 -31.97
N ASN A 45 26.09 14.73 -31.52
CA ASN A 45 27.26 14.38 -32.33
C ASN A 45 27.87 15.50 -33.20
N GLU A 46 27.49 16.78 -33.03
CA GLU A 46 28.14 17.87 -33.81
C GLU A 46 29.58 18.17 -33.38
N SER A 47 29.96 17.87 -32.14
CA SER A 47 31.29 18.22 -31.60
C SER A 47 32.32 17.08 -31.58
N GLU A 48 31.98 15.87 -32.08
CA GLU A 48 32.75 14.59 -32.02
C GLU A 48 33.29 14.18 -30.63
N THR A 49 33.06 15.00 -29.61
CA THR A 49 33.55 14.90 -28.23
C THR A 49 32.43 14.51 -27.26
N GLU A 50 31.21 14.30 -27.79
CA GLU A 50 30.05 13.97 -26.96
C GLU A 50 30.10 12.53 -26.46
N PRO A 51 29.80 12.30 -25.18
CA PRO A 51 29.94 10.96 -24.64
C PRO A 51 28.69 10.13 -24.99
N MET A 52 28.89 9.07 -25.76
CA MET A 52 27.85 8.15 -26.26
C MET A 52 26.79 7.76 -25.21
N SER A 53 25.55 7.54 -25.64
CA SER A 53 24.44 7.02 -24.82
C SER A 53 23.67 5.89 -25.49
N TYR A 54 22.98 5.07 -24.69
CA TYR A 54 22.19 3.95 -25.24
C TYR A 54 21.00 4.41 -26.10
N ALA A 55 20.48 5.63 -25.87
CA ALA A 55 19.46 6.21 -26.75
C ALA A 55 19.98 6.47 -28.18
N LEU A 56 21.26 6.86 -28.30
CA LEU A 56 21.92 7.13 -29.57
C LEU A 56 22.57 5.88 -30.18
N PHE A 57 22.78 4.83 -29.38
CA PHE A 57 23.40 3.59 -29.82
C PHE A 57 22.49 2.83 -30.82
N PRO A 58 22.89 2.62 -32.09
CA PRO A 58 22.01 2.10 -33.13
C PRO A 58 21.76 0.59 -33.04
N ASP A 59 22.70 -0.18 -32.51
CA ASP A 59 22.69 -1.64 -32.60
C ASP A 59 21.75 -2.29 -31.58
N ASN A 60 21.12 -3.39 -32.00
CA ASN A 60 20.35 -4.29 -31.12
C ASN A 60 19.22 -3.64 -30.30
N LYS A 61 18.66 -2.50 -30.77
CA LYS A 61 17.54 -1.81 -30.12
C LYS A 61 16.32 -2.70 -29.86
N GLY A 62 16.07 -3.69 -30.73
CA GLY A 62 14.97 -4.64 -30.55
C GLY A 62 15.05 -5.44 -29.23
N LEU A 63 16.26 -5.83 -28.80
CA LEU A 63 16.47 -6.52 -27.53
C LEU A 63 16.20 -5.59 -26.34
N PHE A 64 16.64 -4.34 -26.43
CA PHE A 64 16.37 -3.33 -25.41
C PHE A 64 14.87 -3.04 -25.29
N TYR A 65 14.16 -2.79 -26.39
CA TYR A 65 12.72 -2.55 -26.34
C TYR A 65 11.94 -3.76 -25.85
N SER A 66 12.39 -4.97 -26.18
CA SER A 66 11.80 -6.20 -25.63
C SER A 66 12.00 -6.28 -24.12
N HIS A 67 13.21 -6.01 -23.61
CA HIS A 67 13.46 -5.91 -22.17
C HIS A 67 12.48 -4.93 -21.51
N VAL A 68 12.41 -3.68 -22.01
CA VAL A 68 11.56 -2.62 -21.46
C VAL A 68 10.08 -3.03 -21.50
N ALA A 69 9.60 -3.60 -22.60
CA ALA A 69 8.20 -4.00 -22.74
C ALA A 69 7.81 -5.08 -21.72
N PHE A 70 8.59 -6.15 -21.62
CA PHE A 70 8.30 -7.27 -20.70
C PHE A 70 8.41 -6.85 -19.23
N VAL A 71 9.43 -6.08 -18.83
CA VAL A 71 9.54 -5.59 -17.45
C VAL A 71 8.45 -4.58 -17.11
N THR A 72 8.02 -3.75 -18.06
CA THR A 72 6.91 -2.81 -17.86
C THR A 72 5.59 -3.57 -17.66
N ILE A 73 5.27 -4.53 -18.52
CA ILE A 73 4.05 -5.33 -18.34
C ILE A 73 4.09 -6.10 -17.01
N GLY A 74 5.23 -6.73 -16.69
CA GLY A 74 5.40 -7.47 -15.44
C GLY A 74 5.24 -6.59 -14.19
N PHE A 75 6.03 -5.52 -14.09
CA PHE A 75 6.15 -4.75 -12.85
C PHE A 75 5.20 -3.54 -12.76
N TRP A 76 4.81 -2.94 -13.88
CA TRP A 76 3.89 -1.80 -13.88
C TRP A 76 2.44 -2.18 -14.12
N CYS A 77 2.13 -3.32 -14.76
CA CYS A 77 0.75 -3.78 -14.95
C CYS A 77 0.39 -4.97 -14.03
N LEU A 78 1.08 -6.10 -14.17
CA LEU A 78 0.69 -7.34 -13.50
C LEU A 78 0.96 -7.33 -11.99
N MET A 79 2.12 -6.80 -11.57
CA MET A 79 2.47 -6.76 -10.15
C MET A 79 1.51 -5.91 -9.30
N PRO A 80 1.17 -4.65 -9.64
CA PRO A 80 0.25 -3.86 -8.84
C PRO A 80 -1.16 -4.46 -8.81
N MET A 81 -1.63 -5.02 -9.93
CA MET A 81 -2.86 -5.81 -9.97
C MET A 81 -2.79 -7.00 -9.02
N GLY A 82 -1.70 -7.76 -9.05
CA GLY A 82 -1.44 -8.88 -8.15
C GLY A 82 -1.45 -8.45 -6.68
N ILE A 83 -0.85 -7.31 -6.33
CA ILE A 83 -0.86 -6.78 -4.97
C ILE A 83 -2.29 -6.42 -4.54
N MET A 84 -3.05 -5.70 -5.37
CA MET A 84 -4.43 -5.33 -5.06
C MET A 84 -5.33 -6.55 -4.86
N LEU A 85 -5.21 -7.57 -5.71
CA LEU A 85 -5.91 -8.85 -5.56
C LEU A 85 -5.49 -9.57 -4.28
N GLY A 86 -4.21 -9.48 -3.88
CA GLY A 86 -3.69 -10.02 -2.64
C GLY A 86 -4.27 -9.33 -1.41
N VAL A 87 -4.34 -8.00 -1.42
CA VAL A 87 -4.98 -7.20 -0.36
C VAL A 87 -6.47 -7.55 -0.24
N ALA A 88 -7.15 -7.77 -1.36
CA ALA A 88 -8.54 -8.24 -1.40
C ALA A 88 -8.73 -9.72 -1.01
N LYS A 89 -7.65 -10.46 -0.69
CA LYS A 89 -7.64 -11.91 -0.42
C LYS A 89 -8.29 -12.73 -1.53
N SER A 90 -8.11 -12.31 -2.79
CA SER A 90 -8.70 -13.00 -3.94
C SER A 90 -7.91 -14.22 -4.38
N SER A 91 -8.65 -15.24 -4.82
CA SER A 91 -8.13 -16.42 -5.49
C SER A 91 -7.29 -16.11 -6.75
N LEU A 92 -7.53 -14.97 -7.40
CA LEU A 92 -6.82 -14.52 -8.60
C LEU A 92 -5.42 -13.96 -8.31
N HIS A 93 -5.07 -13.71 -7.04
CA HIS A 93 -3.76 -13.21 -6.65
C HIS A 93 -2.62 -14.10 -7.17
N VAL A 94 -2.70 -15.41 -6.94
CA VAL A 94 -1.59 -16.31 -7.27
C VAL A 94 -1.37 -16.48 -8.78
N PRO A 95 -2.41 -16.71 -9.61
CA PRO A 95 -2.24 -16.74 -11.07
C PRO A 95 -1.58 -15.48 -11.63
N ILE A 96 -2.00 -14.29 -11.17
CA ILE A 96 -1.42 -13.03 -11.63
C ILE A 96 0.04 -12.89 -11.18
N GLN A 97 0.39 -13.29 -9.95
CA GLN A 97 1.78 -13.26 -9.49
C GLN A 97 2.67 -14.24 -10.27
N ILE A 98 2.17 -15.41 -10.66
CA ILE A 98 2.91 -16.34 -11.54
C ILE A 98 3.17 -15.66 -12.89
N LEU A 99 2.17 -15.01 -13.46
CA LEU A 99 2.31 -14.28 -14.72
C LEU A 99 3.33 -13.13 -14.60
N THR A 100 3.29 -12.37 -13.50
CA THR A 100 4.28 -11.33 -13.17
C THR A 100 5.71 -11.90 -13.23
N VAL A 101 5.94 -13.05 -12.60
CA VAL A 101 7.26 -13.69 -12.58
C VAL A 101 7.68 -14.13 -13.98
N ILE A 102 6.79 -14.73 -14.77
CA ILE A 102 7.09 -15.14 -16.15
C ILE A 102 7.54 -13.93 -16.98
N PHE A 103 6.77 -12.84 -16.96
CA PHE A 103 7.12 -11.61 -17.68
C PHE A 103 8.42 -11.00 -17.17
N ALA A 104 8.65 -10.98 -15.85
CA ALA A 104 9.89 -10.48 -15.26
C ALA A 104 11.11 -11.33 -15.68
N MET A 105 10.99 -12.66 -15.73
CA MET A 105 12.06 -13.57 -16.18
C MET A 105 12.41 -13.35 -17.65
N ILE A 106 11.41 -13.24 -18.52
CA ILE A 106 11.61 -12.96 -19.96
C ILE A 106 12.25 -11.58 -20.15
N GLY A 107 11.75 -10.56 -19.43
CA GLY A 107 12.34 -9.22 -19.44
C GLY A 107 13.79 -9.24 -19.00
N PHE A 108 14.11 -9.92 -17.90
CA PHE A 108 15.49 -10.06 -17.40
C PHE A 108 16.40 -10.76 -18.42
N PHE A 109 15.90 -11.82 -19.08
CA PHE A 109 16.62 -12.53 -20.14
C PHE A 109 17.01 -11.60 -21.30
N PHE A 110 16.06 -10.83 -21.83
CA PHE A 110 16.35 -9.85 -22.90
C PHE A 110 17.30 -8.75 -22.44
N GLY A 111 17.16 -8.27 -21.20
CA GLY A 111 18.06 -7.27 -20.63
C GLY A 111 19.49 -7.78 -20.54
N LYS A 112 19.68 -9.06 -20.17
CA LYS A 112 21.00 -9.68 -20.11
C LYS A 112 21.59 -9.91 -21.51
N LEU A 113 20.77 -10.33 -22.47
CA LEU A 113 21.21 -10.51 -23.86
C LEU A 113 21.65 -9.19 -24.49
N TYR A 114 20.89 -8.12 -24.28
CA TYR A 114 21.28 -6.78 -24.70
C TYR A 114 22.59 -6.33 -24.02
N GLY A 115 22.72 -6.53 -22.71
CA GLY A 115 23.92 -6.16 -21.96
C GLY A 115 25.20 -6.92 -22.37
N HIS A 116 25.09 -8.07 -23.05
CA HIS A 116 26.23 -8.79 -23.64
C HIS A 116 26.50 -8.36 -25.10
N SER A 117 25.49 -7.82 -25.77
CA SER A 117 25.57 -7.45 -27.19
C SER A 117 25.94 -5.98 -27.40
N ALA A 118 25.73 -5.14 -26.39
CA ALA A 118 26.05 -3.72 -26.41
C ALA A 118 27.32 -3.42 -25.58
N PRO A 119 28.13 -2.42 -25.98
CA PRO A 119 29.30 -2.02 -25.21
C PRO A 119 28.89 -1.42 -23.87
N HIS A 120 29.70 -1.65 -22.83
CA HIS A 120 29.48 -1.08 -21.51
C HIS A 120 29.84 0.42 -21.49
N LEU A 121 28.85 1.28 -21.78
CA LEU A 121 29.06 2.74 -21.86
C LEU A 121 29.30 3.41 -20.50
N TYR A 122 28.82 2.83 -19.40
CA TYR A 122 28.89 3.42 -18.06
C TYR A 122 29.43 2.40 -17.05
N GLN A 123 30.71 2.54 -16.70
CA GLN A 123 31.31 1.75 -15.62
C GLN A 123 30.70 2.15 -14.26
N GLY A 124 30.44 1.18 -13.40
CA GLY A 124 29.84 1.43 -12.08
C GLY A 124 28.37 1.82 -12.09
N ASN A 125 27.63 1.64 -13.19
CA ASN A 125 26.21 1.98 -13.22
C ASN A 125 25.40 1.18 -12.17
N VAL A 126 24.60 1.88 -11.38
CA VAL A 126 23.82 1.27 -10.28
C VAL A 126 22.60 0.52 -10.80
N HIS A 127 22.10 0.84 -12.00
CA HIS A 127 20.93 0.19 -12.59
C HIS A 127 21.10 -1.33 -12.74
N HIS A 128 22.26 -1.79 -13.24
CA HIS A 128 22.53 -3.22 -13.39
C HIS A 128 22.62 -3.92 -12.03
N SER A 129 23.34 -3.33 -11.07
CA SER A 129 23.49 -3.88 -9.71
C SER A 129 22.16 -3.94 -8.96
N LEU A 130 21.34 -2.89 -9.05
CA LEU A 130 20.01 -2.85 -8.44
C LEU A 130 19.05 -3.84 -9.11
N GLY A 131 19.19 -4.06 -10.42
CA GLY A 131 18.47 -5.10 -11.15
C GLY A 131 18.73 -6.51 -10.60
N TRP A 132 19.99 -6.86 -10.32
CA TRP A 132 20.34 -8.14 -9.68
C TRP A 132 19.79 -8.27 -8.27
N ALA A 133 19.88 -7.20 -7.47
CA ALA A 133 19.30 -7.18 -6.13
C ALA A 133 17.78 -7.40 -6.18
N LEU A 134 17.07 -6.72 -7.09
CA LEU A 134 15.64 -6.89 -7.27
C LEU A 134 15.26 -8.29 -7.74
N PHE A 135 16.06 -8.87 -8.63
CA PHE A 135 15.87 -10.24 -9.09
C PHE A 135 15.99 -11.23 -7.92
N ALA A 136 17.02 -11.10 -7.08
CA ALA A 136 17.20 -11.92 -5.88
C ALA A 136 16.03 -11.75 -4.89
N LEU A 137 15.56 -10.51 -4.68
CA LEU A 137 14.38 -10.22 -3.86
C LEU A 137 13.10 -10.84 -4.44
N LEU A 138 12.93 -10.82 -5.77
CA LEU A 138 11.80 -11.46 -6.45
C LEU A 138 11.82 -12.98 -6.23
N ILE A 139 12.95 -13.64 -6.42
CA ILE A 139 13.11 -15.08 -6.15
C ILE A 139 12.79 -15.38 -4.69
N THR A 140 13.30 -14.57 -3.76
CA THR A 140 13.01 -14.71 -2.32
C THR A 140 11.52 -14.60 -2.03
N GLN A 141 10.83 -13.66 -2.69
CA GLN A 141 9.39 -13.46 -2.53
C GLN A 141 8.58 -14.64 -3.08
N VAL A 142 8.97 -15.18 -4.24
CA VAL A 142 8.32 -16.34 -4.88
C VAL A 142 8.49 -17.60 -4.03
N VAL A 143 9.73 -17.89 -3.62
CA VAL A 143 10.05 -19.04 -2.77
C VAL A 143 9.32 -18.91 -1.43
N GLY A 144 9.41 -17.74 -0.78
CA GLY A 144 8.74 -17.48 0.49
C GLY A 144 7.21 -17.59 0.40
N GLY A 145 6.61 -17.24 -0.74
CA GLY A 145 5.18 -17.40 -1.01
C GLY A 145 4.77 -18.86 -1.22
N LEU A 146 5.56 -19.61 -2.02
CA LEU A 146 5.34 -21.03 -2.29
C LEU A 146 5.46 -21.86 -1.00
N VAL A 147 6.51 -21.63 -0.22
CA VAL A 147 6.77 -22.29 1.07
C VAL A 147 5.58 -22.18 2.00
N ARG A 148 5.04 -20.97 2.18
CA ARG A 148 3.88 -20.73 3.05
C ARG A 148 2.62 -21.41 2.54
N LYS A 149 2.40 -21.40 1.23
CA LYS A 149 1.20 -21.99 0.64
C LYS A 149 1.23 -23.52 0.73
N ILE A 150 2.40 -24.13 0.55
CA ILE A 150 2.62 -25.57 0.77
C ILE A 150 2.47 -25.92 2.25
N SER A 151 3.10 -25.15 3.14
CA SER A 151 2.99 -25.36 4.60
C SER A 151 1.52 -25.33 5.07
N ASN A 152 0.74 -24.35 4.61
CA ASN A 152 -0.68 -24.27 4.93
C ASN A 152 -1.49 -25.44 4.34
N ALA A 153 -1.13 -25.92 3.15
CA ALA A 153 -1.78 -27.09 2.55
C ALA A 153 -1.48 -28.38 3.33
N ILE A 154 -0.23 -28.56 3.77
CA ILE A 154 0.16 -29.70 4.62
C ILE A 154 -0.58 -29.65 5.96
N LYS A 155 -0.64 -28.48 6.62
CA LYS A 155 -1.41 -28.31 7.86
C LYS A 155 -2.89 -28.68 7.69
N SER A 156 -3.51 -28.29 6.57
CA SER A 156 -4.91 -28.67 6.31
C SER A 156 -5.08 -30.17 6.06
N HIS A 157 -4.14 -30.82 5.38
CA HIS A 157 -4.18 -32.27 5.13
C HIS A 157 -3.94 -33.09 6.40
N VAL A 158 -2.99 -32.68 7.25
CA VAL A 158 -2.74 -33.34 8.55
C VAL A 158 -3.94 -33.15 9.47
N ALA A 159 -4.48 -31.93 9.59
CA ALA A 159 -5.68 -31.70 10.39
C ALA A 159 -6.93 -32.44 9.87
N GLU A 160 -7.01 -32.69 8.56
CA GLU A 160 -8.04 -33.52 7.95
C GLU A 160 -7.82 -35.01 8.27
N SER A 161 -6.58 -35.51 8.13
CA SER A 161 -6.18 -36.87 8.50
C SER A 161 -6.43 -37.19 9.98
N ASP A 162 -5.96 -36.32 10.89
CA ASP A 162 -6.13 -36.47 12.34
C ASP A 162 -7.62 -36.49 12.73
N ARG A 163 -8.46 -35.73 12.00
CA ARG A 163 -9.93 -35.76 12.19
C ARG A 163 -10.54 -37.09 11.75
N TYR A 164 -10.14 -37.63 10.60
CA TYR A 164 -10.61 -38.95 10.15
C TYR A 164 -10.18 -40.08 11.10
N GLU A 165 -8.96 -40.00 11.64
CA GLU A 165 -8.44 -40.97 12.60
C GLU A 165 -9.18 -40.88 13.95
N THR A 166 -9.46 -39.67 14.43
CA THR A 166 -10.27 -39.46 15.65
C THR A 166 -11.71 -39.98 15.47
N ILE A 167 -12.34 -39.74 14.32
CA ILE A 167 -13.69 -40.27 14.01
C ILE A 167 -13.67 -41.81 13.93
N GLY A 168 -12.63 -42.40 13.35
CA GLY A 168 -12.45 -43.86 13.30
C GLY A 168 -12.29 -44.48 14.69
N LEU A 169 -11.54 -43.84 15.59
CA LEU A 169 -11.36 -44.28 16.97
C LEU A 169 -12.65 -44.19 17.82
N VAL A 170 -13.45 -43.14 17.62
CA VAL A 170 -14.75 -42.97 18.31
C VAL A 170 -15.77 -44.01 17.84
N ASN A 171 -15.80 -44.34 16.54
CA ASN A 171 -16.68 -45.41 16.03
C ASN A 171 -16.28 -46.80 16.52
N HIS A 172 -14.98 -47.06 16.76
CA HIS A 172 -14.52 -48.33 17.33
C HIS A 172 -14.79 -48.47 18.84
N GLN A 173 -14.95 -47.38 19.59
CA GLN A 173 -15.37 -47.44 20.99
C GLN A 173 -16.89 -47.54 21.18
N GLY A 174 -17.69 -47.20 20.16
CA GLY A 174 -19.14 -47.37 20.15
C GLY A 174 -19.61 -48.81 19.92
N SER A 175 -18.70 -49.76 19.70
CA SER A 175 -18.99 -51.16 19.33
C SER A 175 -18.27 -52.17 20.24
N SER A 176 -18.13 -51.88 21.54
CA SER A 176 -17.87 -52.90 22.54
C SER A 176 -19.15 -53.28 23.27
N SER A 177 -19.69 -54.44 22.90
CA SER A 177 -20.76 -55.18 23.55
C SER A 177 -20.60 -55.28 25.06
N SER A 178 -21.70 -55.04 25.78
CA SER A 178 -21.88 -55.38 27.19
C SER A 178 -21.61 -56.87 27.45
N PRO A 179 -21.11 -57.22 28.65
CA PRO A 179 -21.54 -58.44 29.31
C PRO A 179 -22.28 -58.10 30.61
N THR A 180 -23.53 -58.54 30.67
CA THR A 180 -24.36 -58.64 31.87
C THR A 180 -23.79 -59.66 32.86
N GLY A 181 -23.74 -59.34 34.15
CA GLY A 181 -23.45 -60.32 35.22
C GLY A 181 -23.25 -59.74 36.63
N SER A 182 -24.35 -59.69 37.39
CA SER A 182 -24.53 -59.66 38.86
C SER A 182 -23.34 -59.51 39.85
N GLY A 183 -23.54 -58.68 40.89
CA GLY A 183 -23.20 -59.07 42.28
C GLY A 183 -22.34 -58.11 43.13
N ARG A 184 -23.02 -57.29 43.97
CA ARG A 184 -22.74 -57.02 45.40
C ARG A 184 -21.40 -56.37 45.87
N SER A 185 -21.57 -55.15 46.42
CA SER A 185 -21.02 -54.57 47.68
C SER A 185 -19.52 -54.21 47.89
N ASN A 186 -19.37 -53.06 48.58
CA ASN A 186 -18.24 -52.50 49.36
C ASN A 186 -17.30 -51.57 48.58
N SER A 187 -17.32 -50.23 48.74
CA SER A 187 -17.09 -49.32 49.89
C SER A 187 -15.68 -48.72 49.86
N VAL A 188 -15.56 -47.45 50.28
CA VAL A 188 -14.33 -46.71 50.67
C VAL A 188 -13.58 -46.10 49.47
N THR A 189 -13.30 -44.80 49.30
CA THR A 189 -13.41 -43.59 50.14
C THR A 189 -13.33 -42.37 49.23
N SER A 190 -14.11 -41.35 49.59
CA SER A 190 -13.94 -39.94 49.26
C SER A 190 -12.62 -39.37 49.81
N GLU A 191 -11.98 -38.47 49.05
CA GLU A 191 -11.41 -37.27 49.67
C GLU A 191 -11.39 -36.10 48.69
N TYR A 192 -12.16 -35.08 49.07
CA TYR A 192 -12.15 -33.73 48.54
C TYR A 192 -11.27 -32.91 49.49
N THR A 193 -10.38 -32.05 49.01
CA THR A 193 -10.18 -30.66 49.50
C THR A 193 -9.05 -30.00 48.70
N LEU A 194 -9.14 -28.82 48.05
CA LEU A 194 -9.62 -27.46 48.37
C LEU A 194 -8.43 -26.52 48.70
N HIS A 195 -8.26 -25.48 47.88
CA HIS A 195 -7.81 -24.09 48.15
C HIS A 195 -7.12 -23.50 46.90
N ASN A 196 -7.76 -22.59 46.16
CA ASN A 196 -7.95 -21.14 46.37
C ASN A 196 -6.62 -20.36 46.19
N ASN A 197 -6.38 -19.77 45.01
CA ASN A 197 -6.67 -18.37 44.59
C ASN A 197 -5.51 -17.42 44.97
N PRO A 198 -5.40 -16.21 44.38
CA PRO A 198 -5.59 -15.75 43.01
C PRO A 198 -4.31 -15.02 42.53
N ASP A 199 -4.37 -14.46 41.32
CA ASP A 199 -3.62 -13.31 40.82
C ASP A 199 -2.81 -13.57 39.55
N ASP A 200 -3.03 -12.63 38.64
CA ASP A 200 -2.38 -12.45 37.36
C ASP A 200 -2.90 -13.34 36.23
N MET A 201 -3.82 -12.79 35.43
CA MET A 201 -3.77 -12.91 33.96
C MET A 201 -4.79 -11.99 33.29
N SER A 202 -4.24 -11.25 32.33
CA SER A 202 -4.90 -10.28 31.47
C SER A 202 -5.83 -10.94 30.45
N PHE A 203 -7.09 -10.51 30.49
CA PHE A 203 -8.07 -10.56 29.39
C PHE A 203 -7.55 -9.78 28.16
N GLU A 204 -7.82 -10.10 26.89
CA GLU A 204 -8.60 -11.13 26.22
C GLU A 204 -8.36 -10.99 24.70
N ASP A 205 -8.43 -12.08 23.93
CA ASP A 205 -8.90 -12.05 22.54
C ASP A 205 -9.82 -13.27 22.37
N GLU A 206 -11.10 -13.07 22.73
CA GLU A 206 -12.17 -14.02 22.44
C GLU A 206 -12.44 -14.06 20.93
N SER A 207 -12.00 -15.14 20.28
CA SER A 207 -12.74 -15.70 19.15
C SER A 207 -13.37 -17.00 19.62
N MET A 208 -14.59 -16.88 20.15
CA MET A 208 -15.49 -17.96 20.50
C MET A 208 -15.57 -18.96 19.33
N THR A 209 -15.05 -20.17 19.54
CA THR A 209 -15.33 -21.33 18.68
C THR A 209 -16.21 -22.23 19.50
N ASP A 210 -17.52 -22.08 19.34
CA ASP A 210 -18.48 -23.07 19.80
C ASP A 210 -18.16 -24.40 19.14
N VAL A 211 -17.70 -25.33 19.98
CA VAL A 211 -17.54 -26.74 19.66
C VAL A 211 -18.93 -27.36 19.73
N GLU A 212 -19.71 -27.21 18.65
CA GLU A 212 -20.83 -28.10 18.40
C GLU A 212 -20.34 -29.30 17.58
N THR A 213 -20.37 -30.44 18.25
CA THR A 213 -20.12 -31.80 17.76
C THR A 213 -21.08 -32.14 16.62
N GLU A 214 -20.71 -31.88 15.37
CA GLU A 214 -21.41 -32.44 14.20
C GLU A 214 -20.56 -33.53 13.55
N VAL A 215 -21.07 -34.76 13.63
CA VAL A 215 -20.67 -35.95 12.87
C VAL A 215 -20.69 -35.63 11.37
N PRO A 216 -19.62 -35.91 10.59
CA PRO A 216 -19.72 -35.88 9.14
C PRO A 216 -19.35 -37.23 8.54
N LEU A 217 -20.36 -38.02 8.17
CA LEU A 217 -20.22 -39.04 7.14
C LEU A 217 -20.45 -38.36 5.77
N SER A 218 -19.50 -38.59 4.87
CA SER A 218 -19.55 -38.32 3.42
C SER A 218 -19.63 -36.86 2.97
N TYR A 219 -18.52 -36.27 2.48
CA TYR A 219 -18.61 -35.17 1.51
C TYR A 219 -17.45 -35.19 0.51
N SER A 220 -17.60 -36.00 -0.55
CA SER A 220 -16.93 -35.77 -1.84
C SER A 220 -17.98 -35.31 -2.84
N LEU A 221 -18.26 -34.01 -2.86
CA LEU A 221 -19.04 -33.39 -3.92
C LEU A 221 -18.11 -32.48 -4.72
N ASN A 222 -17.70 -33.00 -5.87
CA ASN A 222 -17.17 -32.38 -7.10
C ASN A 222 -16.97 -30.84 -7.13
N GLU A 223 -16.23 -30.28 -6.17
CA GLU A 223 -15.75 -28.91 -6.23
C GLU A 223 -14.50 -28.91 -7.10
N LYS A 224 -14.47 -28.13 -8.20
CA LYS A 224 -13.25 -27.92 -8.99
C LYS A 224 -12.19 -27.32 -8.06
N LEU A 225 -11.38 -28.19 -7.48
CA LEU A 225 -10.31 -27.85 -6.55
C LEU A 225 -9.46 -26.74 -7.21
N PRO A 226 -9.17 -25.62 -6.51
CA PRO A 226 -8.42 -24.52 -7.10
C PRO A 226 -7.14 -25.04 -7.75
N LEU A 227 -6.80 -24.53 -8.94
CA LEU A 227 -5.73 -25.03 -9.81
C LEU A 227 -4.42 -25.29 -9.04
N PHE A 228 -4.11 -24.41 -8.09
CA PHE A 228 -2.96 -24.58 -7.20
C PHE A 228 -3.07 -25.78 -6.25
N LYS A 229 -4.24 -26.06 -5.65
CA LYS A 229 -4.45 -27.21 -4.77
C LYS A 229 -4.36 -28.53 -5.56
N ARG A 230 -4.72 -28.53 -6.86
CA ARG A 230 -4.47 -29.66 -7.78
C ARG A 230 -2.97 -29.86 -8.01
N ILE A 231 -2.25 -28.79 -8.34
CA ILE A 231 -0.79 -28.83 -8.55
C ILE A 231 -0.07 -29.27 -7.27
N THR A 232 -0.42 -28.71 -6.11
CA THR A 232 0.22 -29.11 -4.84
C THR A 232 -0.09 -30.54 -4.48
N ASN A 233 -1.33 -31.01 -4.66
CA ASN A 233 -1.67 -32.41 -4.38
C ASN A 233 -0.96 -33.37 -5.34
N ALA A 234 -0.67 -32.95 -6.57
CA ALA A 234 0.13 -33.73 -7.52
C ALA A 234 1.63 -33.76 -7.17
N ILE A 235 2.18 -32.68 -6.59
CA ILE A 235 3.60 -32.56 -6.24
C ILE A 235 3.91 -33.12 -4.85
N LEU A 236 2.98 -33.03 -3.90
CA LEU A 236 3.15 -33.51 -2.52
C LEU A 236 3.65 -34.96 -2.37
N PRO A 237 3.22 -35.94 -3.19
CA PRO A 237 3.77 -37.30 -3.11
C PRO A 237 5.24 -37.38 -3.54
N PHE A 238 5.73 -36.48 -4.39
CA PHE A 238 7.11 -36.46 -4.89
C PHE A 238 8.10 -35.70 -3.99
N VAL A 239 7.62 -35.01 -2.95
CA VAL A 239 8.49 -34.29 -2.01
C VAL A 239 9.10 -35.28 -1.01
N PRO A 240 10.45 -35.36 -0.89
CA PRO A 240 11.12 -36.27 0.04
C PRO A 240 10.68 -36.04 1.49
N SER A 241 10.61 -37.13 2.27
CA SER A 241 10.17 -37.10 3.68
C SER A 241 11.02 -36.18 4.57
N ILE A 242 12.30 -36.00 4.24
CA ILE A 242 13.22 -35.08 4.93
C ILE A 242 12.78 -33.63 4.73
N VAL A 243 12.37 -33.26 3.52
CA VAL A 243 11.85 -31.93 3.20
C VAL A 243 10.52 -31.72 3.92
N LYS A 244 9.61 -32.70 3.89
CA LYS A 244 8.34 -32.63 4.65
C LYS A 244 8.57 -32.40 6.15
N ARG A 245 9.58 -33.04 6.75
CA ARG A 245 9.97 -32.88 8.15
C ARG A 245 10.58 -31.49 8.44
N GLY A 246 11.46 -31.00 7.57
CA GLY A 246 12.00 -29.63 7.66
C GLY A 246 10.93 -28.55 7.55
N PHE A 247 9.95 -28.74 6.66
CA PHE A 247 8.79 -27.85 6.53
C PHE A 247 7.86 -27.91 7.75
N LYS A 248 7.66 -29.08 8.38
CA LYS A 248 6.87 -29.21 9.62
C LYS A 248 7.54 -28.43 10.77
N ILE A 249 8.84 -28.61 10.97
CA ILE A 249 9.62 -27.90 12.00
C ILE A 249 9.60 -26.38 11.78
N ALA A 250 9.82 -25.92 10.53
CA ALA A 250 9.77 -24.50 10.20
C ALA A 250 8.36 -23.89 10.35
N ALA A 251 7.31 -24.70 10.20
CA ALA A 251 5.92 -24.26 10.28
C ALA A 251 5.35 -24.27 11.70
N ASP A 252 5.91 -25.08 12.60
CA ASP A 252 5.50 -25.18 14.00
C ASP A 252 6.10 -24.07 14.87
N ASN A 253 7.22 -23.46 14.46
CA ASN A 253 7.73 -22.28 15.16
C ASN A 253 6.86 -21.04 14.87
N ARG A 254 6.06 -20.64 15.87
CA ARG A 254 5.13 -19.49 15.81
C ARG A 254 5.84 -18.16 15.51
N PHE A 255 7.09 -18.01 15.96
CA PHE A 255 7.92 -16.84 15.68
C PHE A 255 8.31 -16.76 14.21
N THR A 256 8.89 -17.84 13.66
CA THR A 256 9.32 -17.91 12.25
C THR A 256 8.16 -17.70 11.28
N ASN A 257 7.00 -18.32 11.55
CA ASN A 257 5.81 -18.15 10.69
C ASN A 257 5.31 -16.70 10.70
N THR A 258 5.28 -16.06 11.88
CA THR A 258 4.87 -14.66 12.02
C THR A 258 5.86 -13.72 11.34
N ALA A 259 7.16 -13.90 11.57
CA ALA A 259 8.23 -13.12 10.96
C ALA A 259 8.23 -13.25 9.43
N CYS A 260 8.16 -14.47 8.88
CA CYS A 260 8.09 -14.70 7.44
C CYS A 260 6.83 -14.08 6.81
N ARG A 261 5.69 -14.10 7.52
CA ARG A 261 4.45 -13.46 7.06
C ARG A 261 4.61 -11.94 6.98
N ILE A 262 5.12 -11.32 8.05
CA ILE A 262 5.35 -9.87 8.11
C ILE A 262 6.38 -9.47 7.04
N PHE A 263 7.50 -10.19 6.95
CA PHE A 263 8.57 -9.91 5.99
C PHE A 263 8.05 -9.89 4.55
N HIS A 264 7.34 -10.93 4.10
CA HIS A 264 6.83 -10.95 2.72
C HIS A 264 5.69 -9.97 2.47
N GLN A 265 4.86 -9.66 3.47
CA GLN A 265 3.87 -8.59 3.33
C GLN A 265 4.53 -7.22 3.21
N SER A 266 5.59 -6.98 3.99
CA SER A 266 6.38 -5.76 3.94
C SER A 266 7.13 -5.64 2.61
N LEU A 267 7.90 -6.68 2.25
CA LEU A 267 8.68 -6.75 1.02
C LEU A 267 7.80 -6.51 -0.20
N GLY A 268 6.61 -7.13 -0.28
CA GLY A 268 5.69 -6.93 -1.40
C GLY A 268 5.17 -5.51 -1.56
N ARG A 269 5.10 -4.71 -0.49
CA ARG A 269 4.70 -3.30 -0.55
C ARG A 269 5.88 -2.40 -0.93
N VAL A 270 7.04 -2.63 -0.31
CA VAL A 270 8.28 -1.90 -0.62
C VAL A 270 8.73 -2.14 -2.06
N PHE A 271 8.45 -3.33 -2.61
CA PHE A 271 8.81 -3.69 -3.97
C PHE A 271 8.29 -2.71 -5.02
N VAL A 272 7.10 -2.11 -4.81
CA VAL A 272 6.53 -1.10 -5.73
C VAL A 272 7.43 0.13 -5.81
N LEU A 273 7.98 0.58 -4.68
CA LEU A 273 8.91 1.71 -4.65
C LEU A 273 10.24 1.34 -5.31
N LEU A 274 10.74 0.11 -5.08
CA LEU A 274 11.99 -0.35 -5.70
C LEU A 274 11.86 -0.47 -7.22
N VAL A 275 10.71 -0.92 -7.74
CA VAL A 275 10.41 -0.93 -9.18
C VAL A 275 10.43 0.48 -9.76
N PHE A 276 9.84 1.44 -9.04
CA PHE A 276 9.87 2.84 -9.45
C PHE A 276 11.31 3.37 -9.51
N THR A 277 12.12 3.12 -8.48
CA THR A 277 13.54 3.48 -8.46
C THR A 277 14.31 2.81 -9.62
N GLN A 278 14.04 1.54 -9.90
CA GLN A 278 14.70 0.83 -11.02
C GLN A 278 14.27 1.36 -12.39
N THR A 279 13.03 1.81 -12.52
CA THR A 279 12.50 2.40 -13.76
C THR A 279 13.17 3.75 -14.01
N ILE A 280 13.25 4.61 -12.98
CA ILE A 280 13.93 5.89 -13.07
C ILE A 280 15.42 5.69 -13.35
N SER A 281 16.09 4.78 -12.64
CA SER A 281 17.51 4.49 -12.90
C SER A 281 17.73 3.97 -14.32
N GLY A 282 16.78 3.22 -14.87
CA GLY A 282 16.80 2.77 -16.26
C GLY A 282 16.66 3.92 -17.26
N MET A 283 15.78 4.89 -17.00
CA MET A 283 15.66 6.11 -17.81
C MET A 283 16.94 6.94 -17.79
N VAL A 284 17.55 7.10 -16.61
CA VAL A 284 18.84 7.80 -16.43
C VAL A 284 19.94 7.15 -17.27
N VAL A 285 20.07 5.82 -17.17
CA VAL A 285 21.06 5.05 -17.94
C VAL A 285 20.77 5.07 -19.44
N TYR A 286 19.50 4.98 -19.86
CA TYR A 286 19.13 4.96 -21.27
C TYR A 286 19.48 6.29 -21.97
N HIS A 287 19.06 7.41 -21.39
CA HIS A 287 19.37 8.74 -21.93
C HIS A 287 20.82 9.16 -21.67
N GLY A 288 21.49 8.55 -20.70
CA GLY A 288 22.85 8.90 -20.32
C GLY A 288 22.92 10.26 -19.63
N VAL A 289 21.90 10.61 -18.84
CA VAL A 289 21.89 11.81 -18.00
C VAL A 289 22.59 11.51 -16.66
N CYS A 290 22.94 12.55 -15.90
CA CYS A 290 23.48 12.42 -14.53
C CYS A 290 24.86 11.72 -14.47
N ARG A 291 25.82 12.24 -15.23
CA ARG A 291 27.20 11.73 -15.29
C ARG A 291 28.12 12.52 -14.36
N ASN A 292 29.24 11.89 -13.97
CA ASN A 292 30.27 12.52 -13.13
C ASN A 292 29.68 13.13 -11.85
N TRP A 293 30.20 14.28 -11.41
CA TRP A 293 29.78 14.98 -10.19
C TRP A 293 28.38 15.62 -10.28
N GLU A 294 27.78 15.75 -11.48
CA GLU A 294 26.40 16.21 -11.64
C GLU A 294 25.36 15.18 -11.13
N ILE A 295 25.81 13.97 -10.78
CA ILE A 295 24.96 12.91 -10.24
C ILE A 295 24.25 13.33 -8.94
N PHE A 296 24.90 14.12 -8.08
CA PHE A 296 24.31 14.55 -6.80
C PHE A 296 23.12 15.48 -7.00
N GLY A 297 23.28 16.51 -7.83
CA GLY A 297 22.19 17.43 -8.19
C GLY A 297 21.04 16.73 -8.92
N CYS A 298 21.35 15.77 -9.81
CA CYS A 298 20.34 14.97 -10.48
C CYS A 298 19.57 14.05 -9.52
N ILE A 299 20.28 13.30 -8.67
CA ILE A 299 19.65 12.40 -7.70
C ILE A 299 18.76 13.20 -6.73
N ALA A 300 19.16 14.41 -6.34
CA ALA A 300 18.34 15.28 -5.51
C ALA A 300 16.98 15.58 -6.19
N HIS A 301 16.95 15.91 -7.48
CA HIS A 301 15.71 16.12 -8.24
C HIS A 301 14.85 14.85 -8.32
N LEU A 302 15.48 13.70 -8.58
CA LEU A 302 14.77 12.42 -8.70
C LEU A 302 14.18 11.96 -7.35
N ILE A 303 14.91 12.12 -6.25
CA ILE A 303 14.43 11.76 -4.90
C ILE A 303 13.37 12.75 -4.43
N LYS A 304 13.65 14.07 -4.46
CA LYS A 304 12.73 15.12 -4.00
C LYS A 304 11.42 15.06 -4.81
N GLY A 305 11.51 14.99 -6.14
CA GLY A 305 10.36 14.82 -7.02
C GLY A 305 9.64 13.49 -6.80
N GLY A 306 10.37 12.37 -6.65
CA GLY A 306 9.79 11.06 -6.35
C GLY A 306 8.99 11.01 -5.05
N ILE A 307 9.44 11.69 -4.00
CA ILE A 307 8.72 11.80 -2.72
C ILE A 307 7.36 12.49 -2.93
N PHE A 308 7.35 13.64 -3.61
CA PHE A 308 6.11 14.36 -3.90
C PHE A 308 5.17 13.58 -4.82
N PHE A 309 5.73 12.83 -5.78
CA PHE A 309 4.96 11.96 -6.68
C PHE A 309 4.19 10.89 -5.89
N TRP A 310 4.89 10.15 -5.01
CA TRP A 310 4.24 9.14 -4.17
C TRP A 310 3.30 9.74 -3.14
N TYR A 311 3.62 10.93 -2.60
CA TYR A 311 2.72 11.65 -1.70
C TYR A 311 1.41 12.06 -2.41
N GLY A 312 1.48 12.51 -3.67
CA GLY A 312 0.31 12.78 -4.50
C GLY A 312 -0.52 11.53 -4.79
N ILE A 313 0.12 10.41 -5.12
CA ILE A 313 -0.56 9.12 -5.30
C ILE A 313 -1.28 8.67 -4.03
N VAL A 314 -0.63 8.78 -2.86
CA VAL A 314 -1.23 8.40 -1.57
C VAL A 314 -2.41 9.31 -1.24
N THR A 315 -2.29 10.62 -1.49
CA THR A 315 -3.38 11.60 -1.32
C THR A 315 -4.59 11.24 -2.21
N PHE A 316 -4.36 10.91 -3.48
CA PHE A 316 -5.43 10.45 -4.36
C PHE A 316 -6.02 9.10 -3.94
N ALA A 317 -5.18 8.16 -3.50
CA ALA A 317 -5.64 6.87 -3.01
C ALA A 317 -6.51 7.00 -1.75
N ARG A 318 -6.19 7.96 -0.85
CA ARG A 318 -7.01 8.33 0.32
C ARG A 318 -8.36 8.89 -0.12
N TYR A 319 -8.38 9.80 -1.10
CA TYR A 319 -9.62 10.31 -1.69
C TYR A 319 -10.53 9.18 -2.22
N LEU A 320 -9.95 8.14 -2.82
CA LEU A 320 -10.71 6.97 -3.30
C LEU A 320 -11.22 6.06 -2.17
N GLY A 321 -10.76 6.24 -0.93
CA GLY A 321 -11.16 5.47 0.25
C GLY A 321 -10.12 4.45 0.75
N SER A 322 -8.88 4.53 0.27
CA SER A 322 -7.79 3.72 0.84
C SER A 322 -7.50 4.17 2.27
N PHE A 323 -7.25 3.21 3.18
CA PHE A 323 -7.04 3.45 4.61
C PHE A 323 -8.27 3.96 5.40
N ALA A 324 -9.48 3.80 4.84
CA ALA A 324 -10.71 4.12 5.55
C ALA A 324 -10.89 3.27 6.82
N ASP A 325 -10.38 2.04 6.85
CA ASP A 325 -10.36 1.17 8.03
C ASP A 325 -9.62 1.80 9.23
N LYS A 326 -8.65 2.67 8.97
CA LYS A 326 -7.85 3.37 9.99
C LYS A 326 -8.36 4.77 10.34
N GLY A 327 -9.34 5.30 9.61
CA GLY A 327 -9.79 6.69 9.73
C GLY A 327 -8.92 7.70 8.98
N TRP A 328 -8.04 7.26 8.08
CA TRP A 328 -7.12 8.15 7.34
C TRP A 328 -7.71 8.71 6.04
N ALA A 329 -8.89 8.25 5.63
CA ALA A 329 -9.60 8.66 4.42
C ALA A 329 -10.70 9.70 4.71
N TRP A 330 -10.39 10.67 5.59
CA TRP A 330 -11.34 11.72 6.00
C TRP A 330 -12.66 11.16 6.55
N ASN A 331 -12.57 10.09 7.34
CA ASN A 331 -13.72 9.36 7.88
C ASN A 331 -13.57 9.07 9.37
N TYR A 332 -14.70 8.92 10.05
CA TYR A 332 -14.70 8.65 11.49
C TYR A 332 -14.80 7.14 11.77
N VAL A 333 -13.87 6.62 12.56
CA VAL A 333 -13.87 5.21 13.00
C VAL A 333 -13.66 5.17 14.53
N PRO A 334 -14.64 4.66 15.32
CA PRO A 334 -14.60 4.71 16.79
C PRO A 334 -13.45 3.92 17.44
N HIS A 335 -12.82 2.99 16.71
CA HIS A 335 -11.61 2.26 17.12
C HIS A 335 -10.51 2.32 16.04
N GLY A 336 -10.36 3.48 15.39
CA GLY A 336 -9.37 3.70 14.34
C GLY A 336 -7.92 3.78 14.84
N SER A 337 -7.02 4.24 13.97
CA SER A 337 -5.60 4.38 14.29
C SER A 337 -5.35 5.33 15.47
N LYS A 338 -4.40 4.97 16.35
CA LYS A 338 -3.94 5.86 17.44
C LYS A 338 -3.25 7.12 16.93
N PHE A 339 -2.59 7.02 15.77
CA PHE A 339 -1.91 8.13 15.11
C PHE A 339 -2.75 8.64 13.93
N SER A 340 -2.91 9.96 13.84
CA SER A 340 -3.50 10.63 12.68
C SER A 340 -2.54 10.58 11.49
N PHE A 341 -3.08 10.75 10.29
CA PHE A 341 -2.25 10.82 9.09
C PHE A 341 -1.36 12.07 9.11
N GLU A 342 -1.90 13.18 9.62
CA GLU A 342 -1.17 14.44 9.78
C GLU A 342 0.04 14.30 10.74
N MET A 343 -0.06 13.48 11.80
CA MET A 343 1.08 13.17 12.67
C MET A 343 2.20 12.48 11.89
N ILE A 344 1.84 11.55 10.99
CA ILE A 344 2.80 10.83 10.15
C ILE A 344 3.45 11.79 9.16
N GLU A 345 2.66 12.65 8.50
CA GLU A 345 3.17 13.68 7.59
C GLU A 345 4.16 14.63 8.31
N CYS A 346 3.80 15.14 9.50
CA CYS A 346 4.69 16.02 10.28
C CYS A 346 5.96 15.30 10.72
N SER A 347 5.86 14.03 11.13
CA SER A 347 7.02 13.22 11.50
C SER A 347 7.95 13.02 10.31
N LEU A 348 7.41 12.73 9.12
CA LEU A 348 8.20 12.57 7.90
C LEU A 348 8.90 13.87 7.52
N ILE A 349 8.21 15.01 7.57
CA ILE A 349 8.79 16.34 7.31
C ILE A 349 9.94 16.64 8.28
N PHE A 350 9.75 16.35 9.57
CA PHE A 350 10.77 16.54 10.61
C PHE A 350 12.02 15.70 10.37
N PHE A 351 11.85 14.38 10.21
CA PHE A 351 12.99 13.47 9.99
C PHE A 351 13.72 13.78 8.68
N TYR A 352 12.96 14.05 7.61
CA TYR A 352 13.53 14.40 6.32
C TYR A 352 14.33 15.71 6.38
N GLY A 353 13.80 16.74 7.04
CA GLY A 353 14.49 18.01 7.24
C GLY A 353 15.81 17.86 7.99
N ILE A 354 15.81 17.08 9.08
CA ILE A 354 17.04 16.78 9.85
C ILE A 354 18.06 16.09 8.94
N THR A 355 17.68 15.02 8.24
CA THR A 355 18.62 14.28 7.41
C THR A 355 19.16 15.13 6.27
N ASN A 356 18.31 15.88 5.57
CA ASN A 356 18.73 16.63 4.39
C ASN A 356 19.59 17.86 4.69
N THR A 357 19.41 18.50 5.86
CA THR A 357 20.24 19.66 6.24
C THR A 357 21.74 19.33 6.14
N TRP A 358 22.11 18.09 6.47
CA TRP A 358 23.50 17.63 6.43
C TRP A 358 23.89 16.97 5.09
N MET A 359 22.92 16.47 4.32
CA MET A 359 23.19 15.81 3.04
C MET A 359 23.37 16.79 1.88
N GLU A 360 22.92 18.05 2.01
CA GLU A 360 22.96 19.03 0.93
C GLU A 360 24.41 19.49 0.59
N HIS A 361 25.36 19.35 1.51
CA HIS A 361 26.79 19.66 1.28
C HIS A 361 27.63 18.41 0.93
N PHE A 362 27.01 17.30 0.53
CA PHE A 362 27.77 16.19 -0.06
C PHE A 362 28.19 16.56 -1.49
N GLY A 363 29.32 17.28 -1.61
CA GLY A 363 29.89 17.79 -2.86
C GLY A 363 31.40 17.62 -2.96
N GLN A 364 31.98 18.10 -4.06
CA GLN A 364 33.42 17.97 -4.38
C GLN A 364 34.29 18.98 -3.62
N ASP A 365 33.73 20.13 -3.22
CA ASP A 365 34.45 21.24 -2.60
C ASP A 365 33.95 21.48 -1.16
N ASP A 366 34.87 21.72 -0.22
CA ASP A 366 34.57 22.05 1.18
C ASP A 366 33.92 23.44 1.36
N ALA A 367 33.89 24.26 0.30
CA ALA A 367 33.36 25.62 0.34
C ALA A 367 31.85 25.65 0.10
N TRP A 368 31.12 26.31 0.99
CA TRP A 368 29.68 26.52 0.85
C TRP A 368 29.38 27.56 -0.22
N THR A 369 28.60 27.20 -1.23
CA THR A 369 28.09 28.15 -2.22
C THR A 369 26.77 28.78 -1.74
N HIS A 370 26.37 29.91 -2.32
CA HIS A 370 25.07 30.53 -2.04
C HIS A 370 23.90 29.57 -2.33
N LYS A 371 24.01 28.76 -3.39
CA LYS A 371 23.02 27.74 -3.76
C LYS A 371 22.89 26.66 -2.68
N ASP A 372 24.02 26.22 -2.11
CA ASP A 372 24.02 25.22 -1.03
C ASP A 372 23.37 25.78 0.24
N LEU A 373 23.62 27.04 0.57
CA LEU A 373 22.98 27.72 1.70
C LEU A 373 21.47 27.88 1.49
N GLU A 374 21.02 28.24 0.28
CA GLU A 374 19.60 28.32 -0.05
C GLU A 374 18.93 26.96 0.12
N HIS A 375 19.50 25.89 -0.43
CA HIS A 375 18.94 24.55 -0.29
C HIS A 375 19.00 24.02 1.15
N ALA A 376 20.08 24.26 1.90
CA ALA A 376 20.21 23.86 3.30
C ALA A 376 19.23 24.62 4.20
N SER A 377 18.98 25.91 3.93
CA SER A 377 17.99 26.72 4.64
C SER A 377 16.58 26.17 4.48
N LEU A 378 16.26 25.62 3.30
CA LEU A 378 14.98 24.95 3.05
C LEU A 378 14.87 23.66 3.87
N ALA A 379 15.93 22.84 3.96
CA ALA A 379 15.93 21.64 4.80
C ALA A 379 15.78 21.99 6.29
N PHE A 380 16.43 23.07 6.74
CA PHE A 380 16.29 23.59 8.09
C PHE A 380 14.85 24.06 8.39
N MET A 381 14.18 24.68 7.43
CA MET A 381 12.74 24.99 7.54
C MET A 381 11.89 23.73 7.73
N PHE A 382 12.18 22.63 7.01
CA PHE A 382 11.45 21.37 7.15
C PHE A 382 11.57 20.79 8.55
N TRP A 383 12.75 20.83 9.15
CA TRP A 383 12.93 20.39 10.54
C TRP A 383 11.97 21.15 11.46
N TRP A 384 12.06 22.47 11.54
CA TRP A 384 11.29 23.24 12.51
C TRP A 384 9.78 23.26 12.22
N ALA A 385 9.38 23.29 10.95
CA ALA A 385 7.98 23.16 10.59
C ALA A 385 7.44 21.76 10.97
N GLY A 386 8.20 20.69 10.69
CA GLY A 386 7.83 19.34 11.09
C GLY A 386 7.66 19.20 12.61
N LEU A 387 8.59 19.78 13.38
CA LEU A 387 8.53 19.79 14.84
C LEU A 387 7.28 20.52 15.35
N LEU A 388 7.00 21.71 14.83
CA LEU A 388 5.79 22.47 15.17
C LEU A 388 4.53 21.66 14.86
N GLY A 389 4.50 20.98 13.72
CA GLY A 389 3.41 20.08 13.34
C GLY A 389 3.22 18.92 14.33
N ILE A 390 4.30 18.25 14.75
CA ILE A 390 4.26 17.17 15.76
C ILE A 390 3.72 17.70 17.09
N LEU A 391 4.16 18.88 17.51
CA LEU A 391 3.73 19.50 18.77
C LEU A 391 2.23 19.81 18.77
N ILE A 392 1.69 20.37 17.67
CA ILE A 392 0.25 20.64 17.51
C ILE A 392 -0.58 19.35 17.56
N GLU A 393 -0.07 18.28 16.97
CA GLU A 393 -0.77 17.00 16.90
C GLU A 393 -0.61 16.13 18.17
N SER A 394 0.31 16.51 19.06
CA SER A 394 0.66 15.72 20.24
C SER A 394 -0.45 15.76 21.29
N ARG A 395 -1.05 14.58 21.55
CA ARG A 395 -2.05 14.40 22.61
C ARG A 395 -1.47 14.69 24.00
N THR A 396 -0.18 14.47 24.19
CA THR A 396 0.48 14.74 25.48
C THR A 396 0.56 16.24 25.72
N VAL A 397 0.99 17.01 24.71
CA VAL A 397 1.03 18.48 24.78
C VAL A 397 -0.38 19.03 25.00
N ARG A 398 -1.36 18.56 24.23
CA ARG A 398 -2.77 18.95 24.40
C ARG A 398 -3.29 18.69 25.81
N ARG A 399 -3.03 17.50 26.39
CA ARG A 399 -3.43 17.17 27.77
C ARG A 399 -2.74 18.04 28.82
N ILE A 400 -1.48 18.43 28.60
CA ILE A 400 -0.76 19.32 29.52
C ILE A 400 -1.40 20.70 29.48
N LEU A 401 -1.68 21.24 28.28
CA LEU A 401 -2.33 22.53 28.10
C LEU A 401 -3.76 22.55 28.67
N GLU A 402 -4.55 21.50 28.42
CA GLU A 402 -5.92 21.36 28.94
C GLU A 402 -5.94 21.33 30.48
N LYS A 403 -4.94 20.70 31.12
CA LYS A 403 -4.80 20.69 32.58
C LYS A 403 -4.47 22.05 33.19
N SER A 404 -3.85 22.95 32.41
CA SER A 404 -3.51 24.29 32.86
C SER A 404 -4.69 25.28 32.75
N MET A 405 -5.77 24.90 32.07
CA MET A 405 -6.94 25.78 31.90
C MET A 405 -7.82 25.75 33.17
N PRO A 406 -8.30 26.92 33.65
CA PRO A 406 -9.30 26.97 34.71
C PRO A 406 -10.55 26.22 34.29
N ARG A 407 -11.12 25.42 35.19
CA ARG A 407 -12.44 24.80 34.98
C ARG A 407 -13.49 25.89 34.79
N THR A 408 -14.34 25.72 33.79
CA THR A 408 -15.44 26.64 33.52
C THR A 408 -16.74 26.09 34.12
N PRO A 409 -17.72 26.94 34.47
CA PRO A 409 -19.04 26.48 34.93
C PRO A 409 -19.79 25.61 33.90
N TYR A 410 -19.34 25.61 32.63
CA TYR A 410 -19.86 24.74 31.59
C TYR A 410 -19.40 23.28 31.76
N ASP A 411 -18.17 23.08 32.24
CA ASP A 411 -17.60 21.74 32.50
C ASP A 411 -18.34 21.06 33.67
N ASP A 412 -18.77 21.84 34.67
CA ASP A 412 -19.52 21.34 35.83
C ASP A 412 -20.94 20.89 35.45
N ASN A 413 -21.57 21.54 34.45
CA ASN A 413 -22.89 21.16 33.95
C ASN A 413 -22.89 19.85 33.15
N GLU A 414 -21.81 19.56 32.41
CA GLU A 414 -21.64 18.26 31.75
C GLU A 414 -21.45 17.13 32.78
N GLU A 415 -20.70 17.37 33.86
CA GLU A 415 -20.51 16.38 34.93
C GLU A 415 -21.83 16.13 35.70
N PHE A 416 -22.63 17.18 35.95
CA PHE A 416 -23.96 17.05 36.57
C PHE A 416 -24.95 16.24 35.70
N ALA A 417 -24.90 16.38 34.37
CA ALA A 417 -25.70 15.60 33.43
C ALA A 417 -25.29 14.11 33.41
N VAL A 418 -23.99 13.82 33.52
CA VAL A 418 -23.45 12.45 33.61
C VAL A 418 -23.80 11.80 34.95
N VAL A 419 -23.75 12.55 36.05
CA VAL A 419 -24.11 12.06 37.40
C VAL A 419 -25.62 11.82 37.52
N SER A 420 -26.47 12.68 36.95
CA SER A 420 -27.93 12.49 36.95
C SER A 420 -28.39 11.29 36.11
N SER A 421 -27.66 10.96 35.03
CA SER A 421 -28.00 9.81 34.17
C SER A 421 -27.60 8.44 34.76
N ASN A 422 -26.80 8.39 35.83
CA ASN A 422 -26.31 7.14 36.43
C ASN A 422 -27.31 6.46 37.39
N LYS A 423 -28.52 7.01 37.59
CA LYS A 423 -29.57 6.42 38.45
C LYS A 423 -30.61 5.58 37.71
N GLN A 424 -30.51 5.39 36.39
CA GLN A 424 -31.38 4.45 35.65
C GLN A 424 -30.55 3.37 34.95
N HIS A 425 -30.90 2.14 35.27
CA HIS A 425 -30.28 0.89 34.85
C HIS A 425 -29.89 0.81 33.36
N GLY A 426 -28.68 0.33 33.08
CA GLY A 426 -28.48 -0.67 32.02
C GLY A 426 -28.16 -0.23 30.60
N ALA A 427 -27.65 0.97 30.34
CA ALA A 427 -27.04 1.29 29.04
C ALA A 427 -25.74 2.09 29.25
N LYS A 428 -24.59 1.50 28.87
CA LYS A 428 -23.33 2.24 28.74
C LYS A 428 -23.54 3.35 27.69
N CYS A 429 -23.92 4.54 28.14
CA CYS A 429 -23.94 5.73 27.30
C CYS A 429 -22.48 6.06 27.01
N SER A 430 -21.98 5.51 25.90
CA SER A 430 -20.69 5.87 25.33
C SER A 430 -20.65 7.38 25.25
N LYS A 431 -19.70 8.01 25.97
CA LYS A 431 -19.37 9.43 25.77
C LYS A 431 -19.38 9.65 24.27
N LYS A 432 -20.23 10.54 23.79
CA LYS A 432 -20.26 10.97 22.41
C LYS A 432 -18.94 11.73 22.19
N GLN A 433 -17.84 10.99 22.07
CA GLN A 433 -16.53 11.51 21.73
C GLN A 433 -16.72 12.17 20.39
N GLU A 434 -16.83 13.49 20.40
CA GLU A 434 -16.89 14.26 19.18
C GLU A 434 -15.73 13.82 18.29
N PRO A 435 -15.95 13.58 16.98
CA PRO A 435 -14.91 13.20 16.04
C PRO A 435 -13.81 14.26 16.02
N GLN A 436 -12.77 14.12 16.85
CA GLN A 436 -11.60 15.00 16.78
C GLN A 436 -10.74 14.57 15.59
N THR A 437 -11.16 14.97 14.40
CA THR A 437 -10.25 15.10 13.27
C THR A 437 -9.38 16.30 13.53
N ASN A 438 -8.11 16.08 13.88
CA ASN A 438 -7.16 17.17 13.99
C ASN A 438 -6.81 17.67 12.57
N PHE A 439 -6.99 18.96 12.34
CA PHE A 439 -6.65 19.63 11.09
C PHE A 439 -5.35 20.39 11.30
N ASN A 440 -4.23 19.75 10.99
CA ASN A 440 -2.92 20.37 11.10
C ASN A 440 -2.55 21.04 9.76
N PRO A 441 -2.49 22.37 9.67
CA PRO A 441 -2.16 23.04 8.41
C PRO A 441 -0.66 23.04 8.10
N ILE A 442 0.19 22.66 9.06
CA ILE A 442 1.64 22.81 8.94
C ILE A 442 2.23 22.02 7.76
N PRO A 443 1.85 20.75 7.50
CA PRO A 443 2.33 20.05 6.31
C PRO A 443 2.01 20.78 5.00
N ALA A 444 0.79 21.31 4.86
CA ALA A 444 0.40 22.07 3.68
C ALA A 444 1.20 23.38 3.58
N LEU A 445 1.41 24.08 4.70
CA LEU A 445 2.21 25.30 4.73
C LEU A 445 3.67 25.06 4.32
N THR A 446 4.30 23.99 4.82
CA THR A 446 5.68 23.62 4.45
C THR A 446 5.79 23.38 2.95
N ILE A 447 4.85 22.64 2.36
CA ILE A 447 4.84 22.38 0.92
C ILE A 447 4.58 23.65 0.11
N LEU A 448 3.67 24.51 0.57
CA LEU A 448 3.39 25.80 -0.05
C LEU A 448 4.66 26.66 -0.15
N MET A 449 5.37 26.83 0.97
CA MET A 449 6.61 27.60 1.03
C MET A 449 7.73 26.97 0.19
N THR A 450 7.78 25.64 0.16
CA THR A 450 8.73 24.91 -0.70
C THR A 450 8.54 25.23 -2.18
N GLY A 451 7.30 25.17 -2.66
CA GLY A 451 7.00 25.47 -4.06
C GLY A 451 7.28 26.92 -4.44
N LEU A 452 6.98 27.86 -3.54
CA LEU A 452 7.25 29.30 -3.76
C LEU A 452 8.74 29.62 -3.75
N SER A 453 9.49 29.06 -2.79
CA SER A 453 10.92 29.32 -2.65
C SER A 453 11.71 28.72 -3.81
N LEU A 454 11.52 27.43 -4.11
CA LEU A 454 12.27 26.76 -5.18
C LEU A 454 11.78 27.13 -6.58
N GLY A 455 10.52 27.54 -6.73
CA GLY A 455 10.00 28.06 -8.00
C GLY A 455 10.64 29.40 -8.41
N ASN A 456 11.07 30.21 -7.44
CA ASN A 456 11.72 31.49 -7.67
C ASN A 456 13.26 31.41 -7.64
N HIS A 457 13.83 30.22 -7.45
CA HIS A 457 15.28 30.03 -7.45
C HIS A 457 15.85 30.16 -8.88
N HIS A 458 16.84 31.05 -9.08
CA HIS A 458 17.50 31.24 -10.36
C HIS A 458 18.33 30.02 -10.77
N GLN A 459 18.14 29.53 -12.00
CA GLN A 459 18.91 28.42 -12.57
C GLN A 459 19.90 28.93 -13.61
N ASP A 460 20.87 28.09 -13.97
CA ASP A 460 21.94 28.42 -14.92
C ASP A 460 21.41 28.81 -16.32
N THR A 461 20.19 28.40 -16.65
CA THR A 461 19.52 28.76 -17.91
C THR A 461 18.12 29.32 -17.65
N LEU A 462 17.68 30.27 -18.47
CA LEU A 462 16.32 30.81 -18.40
C LEU A 462 15.27 29.72 -18.63
N TYR A 463 15.54 28.76 -19.53
CA TYR A 463 14.64 27.62 -19.75
C TYR A 463 14.48 26.77 -18.48
N SER A 464 15.59 26.43 -17.80
CA SER A 464 15.53 25.70 -16.53
C SER A 464 14.78 26.50 -15.46
N SER A 465 15.03 27.81 -15.35
CA SER A 465 14.35 28.70 -14.40
C SER A 465 12.83 28.70 -14.62
N ARG A 466 12.37 28.73 -15.88
CA ARG A 466 10.93 28.66 -16.23
C ARG A 466 10.30 27.32 -15.84
N VAL A 467 10.99 26.21 -16.12
CA VAL A 467 10.50 24.88 -15.72
C VAL A 467 10.43 24.77 -14.20
N HIS A 468 11.39 25.37 -13.47
CA HIS A 468 11.39 25.43 -12.00
C HIS A 468 10.21 26.22 -11.44
N TYR A 469 9.97 27.41 -11.98
CA TYR A 469 8.80 28.21 -11.63
C TYR A 469 7.49 27.45 -11.85
N LEU A 470 7.36 26.77 -12.99
CA LEU A 470 6.15 26.03 -13.34
C LEU A 470 5.86 24.89 -12.36
N TRP A 471 6.86 24.06 -12.04
CA TRP A 471 6.64 22.97 -11.09
C TRP A 471 6.42 23.51 -9.66
N GLY A 472 7.13 24.57 -9.28
CA GLY A 472 6.97 25.24 -7.98
C GLY A 472 5.54 25.74 -7.78
N LEU A 473 4.98 26.40 -8.80
CA LEU A 473 3.60 26.86 -8.82
C LEU A 473 2.59 25.72 -8.67
N LEU A 474 2.79 24.60 -9.39
CA LEU A 474 1.89 23.43 -9.30
C LEU A 474 1.89 22.82 -7.90
N ILE A 475 3.05 22.67 -7.27
CA ILE A 475 3.16 22.14 -5.91
C ILE A 475 2.56 23.12 -4.88
N SER A 476 2.79 24.43 -5.04
CA SER A 476 2.15 25.46 -4.20
C SER A 476 0.63 25.47 -4.34
N ALA A 477 0.11 25.35 -5.56
CA ALA A 477 -1.33 25.26 -5.82
C ALA A 477 -1.94 23.98 -5.22
N ALA A 478 -1.21 22.87 -5.22
CA ALA A 478 -1.62 21.65 -4.53
C ALA A 478 -1.76 21.85 -3.01
N ALA A 479 -0.82 22.57 -2.40
CA ALA A 479 -0.88 22.90 -0.98
C ALA A 479 -2.07 23.81 -0.64
N ILE A 480 -2.38 24.80 -1.48
CA ILE A 480 -3.58 25.64 -1.33
C ILE A 480 -4.85 24.78 -1.38
N CYS A 481 -4.92 23.81 -2.30
CA CYS A 481 -6.03 22.88 -2.38
C CYS A 481 -6.20 22.06 -1.09
N ARG A 482 -5.09 21.64 -0.45
CA ARG A 482 -5.11 20.96 0.85
C ARG A 482 -5.63 21.88 1.97
N ILE A 483 -5.23 23.15 1.99
CA ILE A 483 -5.77 24.14 2.95
C ILE A 483 -7.28 24.31 2.76
N ILE A 484 -7.76 24.38 1.51
CA ILE A 484 -9.20 24.42 1.21
C ILE A 484 -9.89 23.16 1.75
N THR A 485 -9.29 21.97 1.59
CA THR A 485 -9.80 20.73 2.18
C THR A 485 -9.97 20.86 3.70
N TYR A 486 -8.96 21.34 4.43
CA TYR A 486 -9.07 21.55 5.87
C TYR A 486 -10.21 22.52 6.24
N ILE A 487 -10.34 23.65 5.53
CA ILE A 487 -11.40 24.63 5.79
C ILE A 487 -12.79 24.01 5.56
N THR A 488 -12.95 23.22 4.50
CA THR A 488 -14.24 22.55 4.20
C THR A 488 -14.61 21.51 5.24
N LEU A 489 -13.63 20.71 5.68
CA LEU A 489 -13.82 19.68 6.71
C LEU A 489 -14.06 20.28 8.10
N PHE A 490 -13.39 21.39 8.42
CA PHE A 490 -13.63 22.13 9.65
C PHE A 490 -15.08 22.62 9.75
N LYS A 491 -15.66 23.07 8.62
CA LYS A 491 -17.08 23.48 8.56
C LYS A 491 -18.06 22.31 8.52
N SER A 492 -17.63 21.15 8.06
CA SER A 492 -18.50 19.97 7.86
C SER A 492 -17.75 18.71 8.26
N PRO A 493 -17.65 18.43 9.57
CA PRO A 493 -16.87 17.31 10.09
C PRO A 493 -17.46 15.97 9.65
N PRO A 494 -16.62 14.93 9.49
CA PRO A 494 -17.07 13.61 9.05
C PRO A 494 -17.93 12.94 10.13
N LYS A 495 -19.15 12.55 9.75
CA LYS A 495 -20.13 11.89 10.65
C LYS A 495 -20.25 10.39 10.44
N SER A 496 -19.67 9.86 9.35
CA SER A 496 -19.81 8.46 8.94
C SER A 496 -18.45 7.78 8.82
N GLY A 497 -18.44 6.45 8.93
CA GLY A 497 -17.26 5.62 8.63
C GLY A 497 -16.94 5.52 7.13
N LYS A 498 -17.77 6.08 6.25
CA LYS A 498 -17.48 6.15 4.81
C LYS A 498 -16.49 7.28 4.50
N PRO A 499 -15.57 7.11 3.54
CA PRO A 499 -14.60 8.12 3.16
C PRO A 499 -15.29 9.37 2.60
N LEU A 500 -14.88 10.55 3.09
CA LEU A 500 -15.31 11.80 2.48
C LEU A 500 -14.46 12.08 1.22
N ARG A 501 -15.10 12.67 0.21
CA ARG A 501 -14.49 12.96 -1.10
C ARG A 501 -14.50 14.46 -1.40
N PRO A 502 -13.75 15.27 -0.64
CA PRO A 502 -13.64 16.70 -0.92
C PRO A 502 -13.00 16.90 -2.31
N PRO A 503 -13.61 17.70 -3.21
CA PRO A 503 -13.10 17.89 -4.57
C PRO A 503 -11.73 18.58 -4.60
N SER A 504 -11.45 19.44 -3.62
CA SER A 504 -10.16 20.10 -3.45
C SER A 504 -9.01 19.10 -3.22
N GLU A 505 -9.25 17.98 -2.54
CA GLU A 505 -8.24 16.95 -2.32
C GLU A 505 -7.87 16.23 -3.62
N ALA A 506 -8.85 15.97 -4.49
CA ALA A 506 -8.59 15.35 -5.80
C ALA A 506 -7.78 16.29 -6.71
N LEU A 507 -8.13 17.58 -6.72
CA LEU A 507 -7.37 18.60 -7.46
C LEU A 507 -5.96 18.77 -6.90
N GLY A 508 -5.82 18.82 -5.56
CA GLY A 508 -4.52 18.90 -4.90
C GLY A 508 -3.62 17.73 -5.24
N ALA A 509 -4.15 16.49 -5.24
CA ALA A 509 -3.40 15.32 -5.64
C ALA A 509 -2.97 15.36 -7.12
N PHE A 510 -3.84 15.84 -8.02
CA PHE A 510 -3.50 16.05 -9.43
C PHE A 510 -2.34 17.03 -9.61
N LEU A 511 -2.45 18.21 -9.02
CA LEU A 511 -1.42 19.26 -9.13
C LEU A 511 -0.09 18.82 -8.52
N LEU A 512 -0.12 18.09 -7.39
CA LEU A 512 1.07 17.59 -6.74
C LEU A 512 1.79 16.53 -7.59
N VAL A 513 1.05 15.58 -8.17
CA VAL A 513 1.64 14.58 -9.09
C VAL A 513 2.19 15.27 -10.34
N CYS A 514 1.46 16.22 -10.92
CA CYS A 514 1.91 16.99 -12.09
C CYS A 514 3.22 17.76 -11.80
N GLY A 515 3.24 18.54 -10.72
CA GLY A 515 4.43 19.27 -10.29
C GLY A 515 5.61 18.33 -9.99
N SER A 516 5.36 17.18 -9.39
CA SER A 516 6.42 16.21 -9.08
C SER A 516 7.07 15.57 -10.31
N ILE A 517 6.31 15.31 -11.38
CA ILE A 517 6.84 14.78 -12.63
C ILE A 517 7.75 15.82 -13.29
N LEU A 518 7.30 17.09 -13.36
CA LEU A 518 8.12 18.19 -13.87
C LEU A 518 9.37 18.41 -13.02
N PHE A 519 9.26 18.30 -11.69
CA PHE A 519 10.40 18.44 -10.79
C PHE A 519 11.45 17.33 -11.06
N MET A 520 11.04 16.08 -11.25
CA MET A 520 11.99 15.03 -11.65
C MET A 520 12.65 15.32 -13.01
N ALA A 521 11.90 15.92 -13.95
CA ALA A 521 12.39 16.27 -15.28
C ALA A 521 13.26 17.56 -15.32
N SER A 522 13.31 18.35 -14.24
CA SER A 522 14.02 19.64 -14.22
C SER A 522 15.51 19.56 -13.88
N ASN A 523 16.10 18.35 -13.85
CA ASN A 523 17.55 18.20 -13.66
C ASN A 523 18.34 18.68 -14.89
N ALA A 524 19.56 19.17 -14.68
CA ALA A 524 20.40 19.79 -15.71
C ALA A 524 20.55 18.93 -16.99
N GLY A 525 20.85 17.63 -16.84
CA GLY A 525 21.00 16.71 -17.97
C GLY A 525 19.72 16.49 -18.77
N THR A 526 18.57 16.43 -18.11
CA THR A 526 17.27 16.29 -18.78
C THR A 526 16.87 17.58 -19.48
N ILE A 527 17.10 18.73 -18.84
CA ILE A 527 16.87 20.05 -19.46
C ILE A 527 17.73 20.22 -20.71
N LEU A 528 19.03 19.84 -20.66
CA LEU A 528 19.90 19.88 -21.82
C LEU A 528 19.36 18.98 -22.96
N TRP A 529 18.91 17.77 -22.63
CA TRP A 529 18.30 16.86 -23.59
C TRP A 529 17.02 17.44 -24.23
N LEU A 530 16.15 18.08 -23.45
CA LEU A 530 14.94 18.74 -23.94
C LEU A 530 15.25 19.91 -24.87
N ARG A 531 16.21 20.76 -24.49
CA ARG A 531 16.66 21.90 -25.30
C ARG A 531 17.23 21.46 -26.65
N ARG A 532 18.04 20.39 -26.69
CA ARG A 532 18.60 19.84 -27.94
C ARG A 532 17.53 19.32 -28.90
N ASN A 533 16.44 18.79 -28.37
CA ASN A 533 15.31 18.32 -29.17
C ASN A 533 14.28 19.44 -29.46
N ALA A 534 14.60 20.69 -29.15
CA ALA A 534 13.72 21.85 -29.31
C ALA A 534 12.34 21.66 -28.65
N VAL A 535 12.30 21.01 -27.49
CA VAL A 535 11.07 20.80 -26.72
C VAL A 535 10.73 22.05 -25.93
N ASP A 536 9.64 22.72 -26.30
CA ASP A 536 9.17 23.91 -25.58
C ASP A 536 8.56 23.54 -24.21
N SER A 537 8.46 24.55 -23.34
CA SER A 537 7.94 24.38 -21.98
C SER A 537 6.43 24.14 -21.93
N MET A 538 5.65 24.66 -22.90
CA MET A 538 4.20 24.42 -22.95
C MET A 538 3.88 22.99 -23.40
N PHE A 539 4.60 22.45 -24.38
CA PHE A 539 4.50 21.04 -24.76
C PHE A 539 4.88 20.14 -23.59
N LEU A 540 5.99 20.44 -22.90
CA LEU A 540 6.41 19.69 -21.72
C LEU A 540 5.31 19.68 -20.63
N LEU A 541 4.66 20.82 -20.38
CA LEU A 541 3.53 20.91 -19.45
C LEU A 541 2.35 20.05 -19.90
N ASN A 542 1.94 20.15 -21.17
CA ASN A 542 0.80 19.38 -21.70
C ASN A 542 1.03 17.87 -21.63
N VAL A 543 2.25 17.42 -21.95
CA VAL A 543 2.66 16.02 -21.80
C VAL A 543 2.59 15.60 -20.33
N THR A 544 3.07 16.44 -19.41
CA THR A 544 3.07 16.14 -17.97
C THR A 544 1.64 16.08 -17.40
N VAL A 545 0.76 17.00 -17.81
CA VAL A 545 -0.67 16.99 -17.44
C VAL A 545 -1.33 15.70 -17.93
N SER A 546 -1.05 15.29 -19.17
CA SER A 546 -1.58 14.05 -19.75
C SER A 546 -1.08 12.82 -19.01
N LEU A 547 0.22 12.76 -18.72
CA LEU A 547 0.84 11.66 -17.97
C LEU A 547 0.28 11.58 -16.54
N THR A 548 0.04 12.73 -15.90
CA THR A 548 -0.59 12.81 -14.58
C THR A 548 -1.99 12.20 -14.59
N ALA A 549 -2.81 12.58 -15.59
CA ALA A 549 -4.14 12.01 -15.75
C ALA A 549 -4.08 10.49 -15.95
N MET A 550 -3.17 10.00 -16.79
CA MET A 550 -2.95 8.57 -17.00
C MET A 550 -2.55 7.83 -15.71
N VAL A 551 -1.61 8.39 -14.93
CA VAL A 551 -1.17 7.81 -13.65
C VAL A 551 -2.31 7.74 -12.64
N LEU A 552 -3.09 8.81 -12.49
CA LEU A 552 -4.20 8.84 -11.53
C LEU A 552 -5.37 7.96 -11.98
N SER A 553 -5.69 7.91 -13.28
CA SER A 553 -6.64 6.94 -13.83
C SER A 553 -6.19 5.50 -13.57
N TYR A 554 -4.89 5.22 -13.69
CA TYR A 554 -4.33 3.91 -13.37
C TYR A 554 -4.46 3.55 -11.89
N VAL A 555 -4.16 4.50 -10.98
CA VAL A 555 -4.37 4.31 -9.53
C VAL A 555 -5.85 4.06 -9.23
N ALA A 556 -6.76 4.80 -9.86
CA ALA A 556 -8.21 4.58 -9.72
C ALA A 556 -8.61 3.18 -10.17
N PHE A 557 -8.12 2.73 -11.33
CA PHE A 557 -8.34 1.38 -11.83
C PHE A 557 -7.88 0.31 -10.82
N LEU A 558 -6.69 0.46 -10.23
CA LEU A 558 -6.17 -0.48 -9.23
C LEU A 558 -7.04 -0.55 -7.97
N VAL A 559 -7.51 0.59 -7.46
CA VAL A 559 -8.40 0.64 -6.28
C VAL A 559 -9.76 0.03 -6.60
N VAL A 560 -10.31 0.28 -7.80
CA VAL A 560 -11.56 -0.34 -8.27
C VAL A 560 -11.40 -1.85 -8.42
N LEU A 561 -10.28 -2.32 -8.98
CA LEU A 561 -9.95 -3.75 -9.10
C LEU A 561 -9.92 -4.43 -7.73
N LYS A 562 -9.32 -3.77 -6.72
CA LYS A 562 -9.32 -4.24 -5.33
C LYS A 562 -10.76 -4.40 -4.81
N ALA A 563 -11.59 -3.38 -4.98
CA ALA A 563 -12.98 -3.38 -4.51
C ALA A 563 -13.83 -4.46 -5.20
N TRP A 564 -13.70 -4.58 -6.52
CA TRP A 564 -14.34 -5.62 -7.31
C TRP A 564 -13.95 -7.03 -6.83
N ALA A 565 -12.66 -7.27 -6.62
CA ALA A 565 -12.16 -8.56 -6.16
C ALA A 565 -12.65 -8.92 -4.75
N ALA A 566 -12.69 -7.96 -3.83
CA ALA A 566 -13.23 -8.17 -2.49
C ALA A 566 -14.71 -8.55 -2.53
N ASN A 567 -15.52 -7.84 -3.33
CA ASN A 567 -16.94 -8.13 -3.50
C ASN A 567 -17.19 -9.52 -4.13
N ARG A 568 -16.36 -9.92 -5.10
CA ARG A 568 -16.42 -11.24 -5.73
C ARG A 568 -16.19 -12.36 -4.71
N GLU A 569 -15.18 -12.24 -3.86
CA GLU A 569 -14.89 -13.25 -2.83
C GLU A 569 -15.94 -13.27 -1.72
N ALA A 570 -16.49 -12.11 -1.33
CA ALA A 570 -17.58 -12.04 -0.37
C ALA A 570 -18.84 -12.77 -0.88
N LYS A 571 -19.23 -12.55 -2.15
CA LYS A 571 -20.32 -13.27 -2.80
C LYS A 571 -20.08 -14.78 -2.85
N LYS A 572 -18.84 -15.21 -3.14
CA LYS A 572 -18.47 -16.64 -3.15
C LYS A 572 -18.60 -17.28 -1.76
N ARG A 573 -18.16 -16.59 -0.70
CA ARG A 573 -18.28 -17.07 0.68
C ARG A 573 -19.74 -17.17 1.13
N SER A 574 -20.56 -16.17 0.80
CA SER A 574 -22.00 -16.18 1.09
C SER A 574 -22.71 -17.37 0.43
N LYS A 575 -22.45 -17.61 -0.86
CA LYS A 575 -22.99 -18.79 -1.58
C LYS A 575 -22.56 -20.11 -0.93
N LYS A 576 -21.30 -20.23 -0.52
CA LYS A 576 -20.79 -21.43 0.17
C LYS A 576 -21.50 -21.63 1.53
N TYR A 577 -21.68 -20.57 2.30
CA TYR A 577 -22.41 -20.63 3.58
C TYR A 577 -23.87 -21.06 3.38
N GLN A 578 -24.56 -20.51 2.37
CA GLN A 578 -25.93 -20.90 2.02
C GLN A 578 -26.04 -22.36 1.56
N ALA A 579 -25.05 -22.88 0.83
CA ALA A 579 -25.03 -24.29 0.44
C ALA A 579 -24.86 -25.20 1.67
N MET A 580 -23.91 -24.88 2.56
CA MET A 580 -23.66 -25.64 3.79
C MET A 580 -24.87 -25.60 4.74
N SER A 581 -25.56 -24.46 4.87
CA SER A 581 -26.74 -24.36 5.74
C SER A 581 -27.93 -25.17 5.20
N ARG A 582 -28.16 -25.16 3.88
CA ARG A 582 -29.19 -26.01 3.24
C ARG A 582 -28.92 -27.48 3.46
N GLN A 583 -27.67 -27.88 3.34
CA GLN A 583 -27.24 -29.26 3.52
C GLN A 583 -27.36 -29.72 4.98
N ARG A 584 -26.98 -28.89 5.95
CA ARG A 584 -27.25 -29.15 7.38
C ARG A 584 -28.73 -29.29 7.68
N CYS A 585 -29.57 -28.44 7.08
CA CYS A 585 -31.02 -28.54 7.20
C CYS A 585 -31.55 -29.86 6.63
N SER A 586 -31.07 -30.26 5.44
CA SER A 586 -31.40 -31.55 4.82
C SER A 586 -30.98 -32.75 5.67
N LEU A 587 -29.79 -32.72 6.28
CA LEU A 587 -29.31 -33.78 7.17
C LEU A 587 -30.13 -33.86 8.46
N LYS A 588 -30.47 -32.70 9.07
CA LYS A 588 -31.35 -32.66 10.23
C LYS A 588 -32.76 -33.19 9.92
N LEU A 589 -33.31 -32.85 8.75
CA LEU A 589 -34.59 -33.38 8.29
C LEU A 589 -34.55 -34.89 8.09
N ARG A 590 -33.48 -35.43 7.47
CA ARG A 590 -33.31 -36.88 7.28
C ARG A 590 -33.20 -37.64 8.61
N LYS A 591 -32.50 -37.05 9.59
CA LYS A 591 -32.37 -37.60 10.95
C LYS A 591 -33.67 -37.50 11.77
N GLN A 592 -34.49 -36.49 11.52
CA GLN A 592 -35.82 -36.34 12.13
C GLN A 592 -36.89 -37.21 11.48
N SER A 593 -36.77 -37.52 10.18
CA SER A 593 -37.73 -38.37 9.47
C SER A 593 -37.55 -39.87 9.75
N GLY A 594 -36.59 -40.27 10.59
CA GLY A 594 -36.39 -41.67 10.99
C GLY A 594 -36.08 -42.61 9.82
N ILE A 595 -35.58 -42.10 8.70
CA ILE A 595 -35.17 -42.94 7.55
C ILE A 595 -33.73 -43.38 7.77
N ASP A 596 -33.56 -44.15 8.85
CA ASP A 596 -32.44 -45.06 9.13
C ASP A 596 -33.05 -46.32 9.80
N GLN A 597 -34.16 -46.82 9.25
CA GLN A 597 -34.70 -48.14 9.55
C GLN A 597 -34.74 -48.96 8.27
N ASP A 598 -33.87 -49.96 8.25
CA ASP A 598 -34.05 -51.28 7.65
C ASP A 598 -34.31 -51.33 6.13
N GLU A 599 -33.22 -51.28 5.34
CA GLU A 599 -33.14 -51.93 4.02
C GLU A 599 -32.00 -52.95 4.05
N ASP A 600 -32.14 -54.00 4.87
CA ASP A 600 -31.33 -55.23 4.81
C ASP A 600 -32.17 -56.39 5.36
N GLU A 601 -33.36 -56.63 4.80
CA GLU A 601 -34.04 -57.92 4.94
C GLU A 601 -35.12 -58.09 3.85
N LEU A 602 -35.16 -59.29 3.25
CA LEU A 602 -36.10 -59.83 2.25
C LEU A 602 -35.65 -59.83 0.78
N GLU A 603 -34.96 -60.91 0.37
CA GLU A 603 -35.51 -61.93 -0.54
C GLU A 603 -34.45 -63.03 -0.82
N GLU A 604 -34.39 -64.06 0.03
CA GLU A 604 -33.84 -65.37 -0.33
C GLU A 604 -34.84 -66.45 0.13
N GLU A 605 -35.74 -66.88 -0.77
CA GLU A 605 -36.31 -68.22 -0.71
C GLU A 605 -36.47 -68.81 -2.13
N HIS A 606 -35.57 -69.75 -2.41
CA HIS A 606 -35.74 -71.03 -3.11
C HIS A 606 -36.35 -71.14 -4.53
N PRO A 607 -35.68 -71.97 -5.36
CA PRO A 607 -36.35 -72.99 -6.13
C PRO A 607 -35.83 -74.39 -5.71
N LEU A 608 -36.74 -75.26 -5.25
CA LEU A 608 -36.50 -76.71 -5.16
C LEU A 608 -37.33 -77.40 -6.23
N SER A 609 -36.65 -78.02 -7.18
CA SER A 609 -37.18 -79.07 -8.05
C SER A 609 -36.90 -80.43 -7.40
N HIS A 610 -37.97 -81.23 -7.32
CA HIS A 610 -38.08 -82.65 -6.91
C HIS A 610 -38.14 -82.99 -5.42
#